data_AF-A0A6A6K208-F1
#
_entry.id   AF-A0A6A6K208-F1
#
_cell.length_a   1.000
_cell.length_b   1.000
_cell.length_c   1.000
_cell.angle_alpha   90.00
_cell.angle_beta   90.00
_cell.angle_gamma   90.00
#
_symmetry.space_group_name_H-M   'P 1'
#
loop_
_entity.id
_entity.type
_entity.pdbx_description
1 polymer ?
#
loop_
_entity_poly.entity_id
_entity_poly.type
_entity_poly.pdbx_seq_one_letter_code
_entity_poly.pdbx_strand_id
1 'polypeptide(L)'
;MMHCASPLCSHFPAFSTTTSGAAAKANHRCLVYPRMSLNQTPQPPTPKKILTTITNLLWGPSLPPGLFISTVRTAWNSAWQLMMSQLAPSDSSGGYSRPASKFRLSNSQYSRRNPTTLHLYVGLPCPWAHRTLIVRALKGLEDAIPVSIAAPGQDGSWEFQSTPNTDKDVLVPGKDKANGRKTLKEVYGITRGGYSGRATVPMLWDAERKEVVCNESYDIIEFLNSGLNGLAQNLDLDLSPNSLKEKIEEWNQVIYPNVNNGVYRCGFAQSQEAYDRAVDDLFSTLDKIDNHLGTSRFLCGDTLTLADVCLFTTLIRFDPVYHVLFKCTKKKVLEYPNLHGYMRDIYQIPKVAETCNFSAIMDGYYKVLFPLNPGSIRPTMPSGYEDENLYAAHSRESFSSVNKDIEMKSCTRNQRSKYVGVGVGDGETISDKGKTRNKHSTSGKPSNGRMGSCISDRKGVFVIDSDGDESFQSAPRTLQDLLIQLSGKGKSRTKGEEALVVIVQALTMELKVDFVENNFATLFWYRCLRCVKKGSDIEVELASQAISLLGMILRDEDCAYEVYKDSFPVLSQVLESGSKKLKILECLAIVTFFGEKNDETQKAMQIIWKGSLKQTVIRRIQ
;
A
#
# COMPACT_ATOMS: atom_id res chain seq x y z
N MET A 1 0.07 33.15 32.33
CA MET A 1 -0.23 33.35 33.76
C MET A 1 0.10 32.05 34.46
N MET A 2 1.28 32.00 35.09
CA MET A 2 1.51 31.85 36.55
C MET A 2 1.44 30.37 36.99
N HIS A 3 2.58 29.70 37.26
CA HIS A 3 3.36 29.69 38.53
C HIS A 3 2.57 29.00 39.66
N CYS A 4 3.05 27.96 40.35
CA CYS A 4 4.24 27.82 41.24
C CYS A 4 4.42 26.31 41.57
N ALA A 5 5.62 25.72 41.60
CA ALA A 5 6.73 25.78 42.57
C ALA A 5 6.70 24.67 43.65
N SER A 6 7.88 24.06 43.84
CA SER A 6 8.30 22.93 44.69
C SER A 6 8.16 23.17 46.21
N PRO A 7 8.67 22.28 47.12
CA PRO A 7 10.11 22.33 47.51
C PRO A 7 10.81 21.04 48.07
N LEU A 8 12.16 21.02 47.91
CA LEU A 8 13.27 20.67 48.85
C LEU A 8 13.36 19.22 49.44
N CYS A 9 14.52 18.61 49.78
CA CYS A 9 15.88 19.04 50.17
C CYS A 9 16.84 17.79 50.08
N SER A 10 18.06 17.89 49.50
CA SER A 10 19.39 18.08 50.14
C SER A 10 20.15 16.82 50.59
N HIS A 11 21.37 16.59 50.04
CA HIS A 11 22.63 16.53 50.82
C HIS A 11 23.88 16.38 49.93
N PHE A 12 24.84 17.28 50.16
CA PHE A 12 26.28 17.22 49.85
C PHE A 12 27.02 17.58 51.16
N PRO A 13 28.27 17.14 51.34
CA PRO A 13 29.40 18.08 51.54
C PRO A 13 30.63 17.66 50.71
N ALA A 14 31.38 18.52 49.99
CA ALA A 14 32.22 19.68 50.35
C ALA A 14 33.63 19.31 50.88
N PHE A 15 34.68 19.83 50.21
CA PHE A 15 35.93 20.48 50.71
C PHE A 15 36.88 20.68 49.48
N SER A 16 37.11 21.91 48.99
CA SER A 16 38.19 22.90 49.34
C SER A 16 39.56 22.54 48.71
N THR A 17 40.45 23.41 48.22
CA THR A 17 40.67 24.86 48.41
C THR A 17 41.77 25.36 47.42
N THR A 18 41.71 26.66 47.05
CA THR A 18 42.84 27.64 46.81
C THR A 18 43.82 27.44 45.63
N THR A 19 44.29 28.45 44.86
CA THR A 19 44.32 29.92 45.00
C THR A 19 44.79 30.62 43.69
N SER A 20 44.23 31.82 43.46
CA SER A 20 44.79 33.10 42.96
C SER A 20 45.70 33.22 41.72
N GLY A 21 45.42 34.26 40.91
CA GLY A 21 46.45 35.20 40.47
C GLY A 21 46.34 35.72 39.03
N ALA A 22 45.75 36.89 38.84
CA ALA A 22 45.82 37.66 37.60
C ALA A 22 46.99 38.65 37.61
N ALA A 23 47.71 38.81 36.49
CA ALA A 23 48.01 40.10 35.82
C ALA A 23 49.28 40.09 34.93
N ALA A 24 49.21 40.90 33.88
CA ALA A 24 50.28 41.66 33.19
C ALA A 24 50.75 41.20 31.79
N LYS A 25 50.68 42.19 30.89
CA LYS A 25 51.04 42.23 29.47
C LYS A 25 52.56 42.23 29.26
N ALA A 26 53.05 41.62 28.18
CA ALA A 26 54.16 42.16 27.38
C ALA A 26 54.16 41.58 25.95
N ASN A 27 54.27 42.48 24.98
CA ASN A 27 54.45 42.22 23.56
C ASN A 27 55.82 41.57 23.28
N HIS A 28 55.86 40.48 22.52
CA HIS A 28 56.96 40.25 21.58
C HIS A 28 56.44 39.59 20.30
N ARG A 29 56.58 40.34 19.20
CA ARG A 29 56.42 39.88 17.82
C ARG A 29 57.52 38.85 17.53
N CYS A 30 57.14 37.64 17.16
CA CYS A 30 58.00 36.73 16.41
C CYS A 30 57.24 36.32 15.14
N LEU A 31 57.72 36.83 14.00
CA LEU A 31 57.26 36.48 12.67
C LEU A 31 57.76 35.08 12.34
N VAL A 32 56.85 34.09 12.39
CA VAL A 32 57.07 32.76 11.82
C VAL A 32 55.95 32.49 10.84
N TYR A 33 56.29 32.47 9.56
CA TYR A 33 55.40 32.07 8.46
C TYR A 33 55.03 30.58 8.59
N PRO A 34 53.73 30.21 8.57
CA PRO A 34 53.33 28.85 8.30
C PRO A 34 52.94 28.72 6.82
N ARG A 35 53.84 28.05 6.09
CA ARG A 35 53.60 27.17 4.92
C ARG A 35 52.13 27.01 4.53
N MET A 36 51.77 27.51 3.35
CA MET A 36 50.55 27.10 2.65
C MET A 36 50.63 25.60 2.35
N SER A 37 49.77 24.81 3.00
CA SER A 37 49.44 23.46 2.58
C SER A 37 48.11 23.50 1.85
N LEU A 38 48.18 23.66 0.53
CA LEU A 38 47.12 23.29 -0.41
C LEU A 38 46.96 21.77 -0.35
N ASN A 39 46.02 21.29 0.46
CA ASN A 39 45.35 20.00 0.31
C ASN A 39 44.24 19.87 1.37
N GLN A 40 43.10 20.50 1.10
CA GLN A 40 41.82 20.03 1.64
C GLN A 40 40.91 19.80 0.43
N THR A 41 40.81 18.55 0.02
CA THR A 41 39.70 18.06 -0.79
C THR A 41 38.39 18.43 -0.07
N PRO A 42 37.37 18.99 -0.75
CA PRO A 42 36.11 19.29 -0.11
C PRO A 42 35.48 17.97 0.35
N GLN A 43 35.41 17.77 1.67
CA GLN A 43 34.58 16.71 2.23
C GLN A 43 33.12 17.02 1.87
N PRO A 44 32.34 16.04 1.35
CA PRO A 44 30.93 16.25 1.07
C PRO A 44 30.22 16.72 2.34
N PRO A 45 29.36 17.75 2.27
CA PRO A 45 28.72 18.29 3.46
C PRO A 45 27.86 17.21 4.13
N THR A 46 28.04 17.03 5.44
CA THR A 46 27.28 16.06 6.22
C THR A 46 25.77 16.39 6.18
N PRO A 47 24.86 15.40 6.18
CA PRO A 47 23.41 15.60 5.98
C PRO A 47 22.80 16.65 6.93
N LYS A 48 23.32 16.74 8.16
CA LYS A 48 22.89 17.72 9.16
C LYS A 48 23.19 19.17 8.74
N LYS A 49 24.32 19.45 8.09
CA LYS A 49 24.66 20.81 7.63
C LYS A 49 23.77 21.26 6.47
N ILE A 50 23.42 20.34 5.56
CA ILE A 50 22.49 20.61 4.45
C ILE A 50 21.11 20.91 5.01
N LEU A 51 20.59 20.05 5.90
CA LEU A 51 19.29 20.24 6.52
C LEU A 51 19.21 21.55 7.31
N THR A 52 20.26 21.91 8.06
CA THR A 52 20.28 23.17 8.84
C THR A 52 20.35 24.40 7.94
N THR A 53 21.10 24.31 6.82
CA THR A 53 21.17 25.38 5.82
C THR A 53 19.82 25.55 5.11
N ILE A 54 19.20 24.45 4.69
CA ILE A 54 17.86 24.43 4.09
C ILE A 54 16.81 24.92 5.09
N THR A 55 16.90 24.55 6.37
CA THR A 55 15.95 24.99 7.40
C THR A 55 16.05 26.50 7.64
N ASN A 56 17.26 27.04 7.79
CA ASN A 56 17.46 28.48 7.93
C ASN A 56 17.08 29.26 6.66
N LEU A 57 17.10 28.60 5.50
CA LEU A 57 16.74 29.16 4.19
C LEU A 57 15.23 29.14 3.93
N LEU A 58 14.53 28.06 4.28
CA LEU A 58 13.08 27.87 4.09
C LEU A 58 12.26 28.57 5.17
N TRP A 59 12.79 28.68 6.39
CA TRP A 59 12.15 29.34 7.54
C TRP A 59 12.71 30.74 7.80
N GLY A 60 13.48 31.29 6.86
CA GLY A 60 13.96 32.67 6.90
C GLY A 60 12.84 33.68 6.61
N PRO A 61 13.02 34.98 6.97
CA PRO A 61 11.99 36.02 6.85
C PRO A 61 11.63 36.43 5.40
N SER A 62 12.10 35.70 4.39
CA SER A 62 12.05 36.05 2.97
C SER A 62 10.90 35.37 2.19
N LEU A 63 10.28 34.32 2.74
CA LEU A 63 9.06 33.69 2.20
C LEU A 63 7.94 33.79 3.23
N PRO A 64 6.73 34.27 2.87
CA PRO A 64 5.57 34.19 3.75
C PRO A 64 5.33 32.71 4.09
N PRO A 65 5.36 32.31 5.38
CA PRO A 65 5.25 30.90 5.77
C PRO A 65 4.03 30.19 5.16
N GLY A 66 2.91 30.91 4.98
CA GLY A 66 1.70 30.36 4.37
C GLY A 66 1.86 29.94 2.90
N LEU A 67 2.62 30.68 2.10
CA LEU A 67 2.81 30.35 0.68
C LEU A 67 3.70 29.11 0.54
N PHE A 68 4.80 29.06 1.30
CA PHE A 68 5.70 27.90 1.32
C PHE A 68 4.96 26.62 1.76
N ILE A 69 4.20 26.70 2.86
CA ILE A 69 3.41 25.57 3.36
C ILE A 69 2.38 25.12 2.32
N SER A 70 1.70 26.05 1.65
CA SER A 70 0.73 25.72 0.61
C SER A 70 1.39 25.02 -0.58
N THR A 71 2.49 25.56 -1.11
CA THR A 71 3.21 24.96 -2.24
C THR A 71 3.74 23.57 -1.91
N VAL A 72 4.38 23.38 -0.74
CA VAL A 72 4.88 22.06 -0.32
C VAL A 72 3.75 21.08 -0.11
N ARG A 73 2.64 21.52 0.50
CA ARG A 73 1.44 20.68 0.68
C ARG A 73 0.89 20.21 -0.65
N THR A 74 0.74 21.11 -1.63
CA THR A 74 0.23 20.77 -2.96
C THR A 74 1.19 19.82 -3.67
N ALA A 75 2.49 20.11 -3.68
CA ALA A 75 3.51 19.24 -4.30
C ALA A 75 3.53 17.84 -3.66
N TRP A 76 3.49 17.77 -2.33
CA TRP A 76 3.43 16.50 -1.60
C TRP A 76 2.15 15.71 -1.92
N ASN A 77 0.99 16.38 -1.92
CA ASN A 77 -0.27 15.73 -2.25
C ASN A 77 -0.28 15.18 -3.67
N SER A 78 0.22 15.94 -4.65
CA SER A 78 0.33 15.49 -6.04
C SER A 78 1.28 14.29 -6.18
N ALA A 79 2.45 14.34 -5.54
CA ALA A 79 3.39 13.23 -5.51
C ALA A 79 2.78 11.99 -4.85
N TRP A 80 2.08 12.18 -3.73
CA TRP A 80 1.39 11.10 -3.01
C TRP A 80 0.34 10.41 -3.90
N GLN A 81 -0.49 11.17 -4.61
CA GLN A 81 -1.50 10.62 -5.52
C GLN A 81 -0.86 9.82 -6.67
N LEU A 82 0.23 10.34 -7.25
CA LEU A 82 0.97 9.62 -8.29
C LEU A 82 1.52 8.29 -7.76
N MET A 83 2.15 8.30 -6.60
CA MET A 83 2.74 7.08 -6.00
C MET A 83 1.65 6.08 -5.59
N MET A 84 0.51 6.55 -5.06
CA MET A 84 -0.61 5.70 -4.68
C MET A 84 -1.27 5.02 -5.87
N SER A 85 -1.40 5.71 -7.02
CA SER A 85 -1.98 5.08 -8.22
C SER A 85 -1.14 3.90 -8.74
N GLN A 86 0.18 3.92 -8.50
CA GLN A 86 1.09 2.81 -8.84
C GLN A 86 1.06 1.69 -7.79
N LEU A 87 1.03 2.04 -6.50
CA LEU A 87 1.01 1.07 -5.41
C LEU A 87 -0.32 0.31 -5.34
N ALA A 88 -1.42 1.04 -5.52
CA ALA A 88 -2.78 0.57 -5.31
C ALA A 88 -3.70 1.07 -6.44
N PRO A 89 -3.91 0.24 -7.48
CA PRO A 89 -4.84 0.57 -8.55
C PRO A 89 -6.22 0.90 -7.99
N SER A 90 -6.79 2.02 -8.43
CA SER A 90 -8.08 2.51 -7.96
C SER A 90 -9.06 2.72 -9.10
N ASP A 91 -10.35 2.66 -8.80
CA ASP A 91 -11.41 3.12 -9.70
C ASP A 91 -11.51 4.65 -9.72
N SER A 92 -12.41 5.18 -10.55
CA SER A 92 -12.66 6.62 -10.68
C SER A 92 -13.20 7.27 -9.39
N SER A 93 -13.67 6.48 -8.43
CA SER A 93 -14.14 6.96 -7.12
C SER A 93 -13.03 6.99 -6.08
N GLY A 94 -11.80 6.57 -6.41
CA GLY A 94 -10.68 6.42 -5.47
C GLY A 94 -10.70 5.10 -4.68
N GLY A 95 -11.57 4.15 -5.07
CA GLY A 95 -11.70 2.84 -4.44
C GLY A 95 -10.65 1.86 -4.93
N TYR A 96 -9.92 1.23 -4.01
CA TYR A 96 -8.88 0.24 -4.35
C TYR A 96 -9.47 -1.03 -4.97
N SER A 97 -8.86 -1.47 -6.08
CA SER A 97 -9.16 -2.73 -6.75
C SER A 97 -7.92 -3.64 -6.79
N ARG A 98 -8.04 -4.84 -6.21
CA ARG A 98 -6.94 -5.80 -6.14
C ARG A 98 -6.77 -6.51 -7.48
N PRO A 99 -5.59 -6.45 -8.12
CA PRO A 99 -5.32 -7.22 -9.34
C PRO A 99 -5.39 -8.73 -9.07
N ALA A 100 -5.99 -9.48 -10.00
CA ALA A 100 -6.12 -10.93 -9.90
C ALA A 100 -4.78 -11.66 -10.09
N SER A 101 -4.64 -12.80 -9.40
CA SER A 101 -3.51 -13.72 -9.54
C SER A 101 -3.51 -14.37 -10.93
N LYS A 102 -2.33 -14.47 -11.57
CA LYS A 102 -2.21 -15.00 -12.95
C LYS A 102 -2.15 -16.52 -13.01
N PHE A 103 -1.46 -17.16 -12.06
CA PHE A 103 -1.24 -18.61 -12.06
C PHE A 103 -2.27 -19.26 -11.14
N ARG A 104 -3.30 -19.84 -11.74
CA ARG A 104 -4.36 -20.57 -11.04
C ARG A 104 -4.14 -22.06 -11.14
N LEU A 105 -4.55 -22.77 -10.11
CA LEU A 105 -4.51 -24.22 -10.12
C LEU A 105 -5.92 -24.77 -10.41
N SER A 106 -6.03 -25.73 -11.34
CA SER A 106 -7.31 -26.41 -11.58
C SER A 106 -7.31 -27.80 -10.93
N ASN A 107 -8.50 -28.30 -10.57
CA ASN A 107 -8.63 -29.61 -9.92
C ASN A 107 -8.02 -30.77 -10.74
N SER A 108 -8.03 -30.67 -12.07
CA SER A 108 -7.42 -31.66 -12.97
C SER A 108 -5.89 -31.65 -12.97
N GLN A 109 -5.27 -30.62 -12.40
CA GLN A 109 -3.81 -30.49 -12.29
C GLN A 109 -3.27 -31.03 -10.96
N TYR A 110 -4.13 -31.23 -9.94
CA TYR A 110 -3.75 -31.84 -8.66
C TYR A 110 -3.04 -33.18 -8.85
N SER A 111 -3.68 -34.10 -9.58
CA SER A 111 -3.22 -35.49 -9.72
C SER A 111 -2.00 -35.66 -10.64
N ARG A 112 -1.59 -34.61 -11.36
CA ARG A 112 -0.50 -34.68 -12.35
C ARG A 112 0.83 -34.16 -11.81
N ARG A 113 0.86 -33.62 -10.61
CA ARG A 113 2.07 -33.06 -9.99
C ARG A 113 2.73 -34.10 -9.11
N ASN A 114 4.06 -34.17 -9.16
CA ASN A 114 4.83 -34.94 -8.19
C ASN A 114 4.97 -34.07 -6.93
N PRO A 115 4.36 -34.45 -5.79
CA PRO A 115 4.41 -33.62 -4.59
C PRO A 115 5.83 -33.39 -4.05
N THR A 116 6.76 -34.32 -4.31
CA THR A 116 8.13 -34.28 -3.79
C THR A 116 9.00 -33.19 -4.44
N THR A 117 8.54 -32.59 -5.55
CA THR A 117 9.27 -31.52 -6.25
C THR A 117 8.73 -30.12 -5.92
N LEU A 118 7.68 -30.05 -5.11
CA LEU A 118 7.00 -28.80 -4.80
C LEU A 118 7.78 -27.99 -3.77
N HIS A 119 7.81 -26.68 -3.98
CA HIS A 119 8.46 -25.72 -3.09
C HIS A 119 7.54 -24.53 -2.88
N LEU A 120 7.46 -24.02 -1.66
CA LEU A 120 6.61 -22.88 -1.32
C LEU A 120 7.44 -21.63 -1.03
N TYR A 121 7.12 -20.55 -1.73
CA TYR A 121 7.68 -19.23 -1.46
C TYR A 121 6.66 -18.36 -0.74
N VAL A 122 7.09 -17.77 0.38
CA VAL A 122 6.24 -16.96 1.25
C VAL A 122 6.96 -15.69 1.68
N GLY A 123 6.19 -14.72 2.17
CA GLY A 123 6.69 -13.60 2.95
C GLY A 123 5.88 -13.47 4.22
N LEU A 124 6.53 -13.49 5.38
CA LEU A 124 5.86 -13.46 6.70
C LEU A 124 4.89 -12.27 6.90
N PRO A 125 5.14 -11.07 6.36
CA PRO A 125 4.19 -9.97 6.49
C PRO A 125 2.85 -10.25 5.78
N CYS A 126 2.88 -11.01 4.68
CA CYS A 126 1.74 -11.19 3.79
C CYS A 126 0.67 -12.13 4.39
N PRO A 127 -0.58 -11.68 4.62
CA PRO A 127 -1.64 -12.53 5.16
C PRO A 127 -2.03 -13.64 4.18
N TRP A 128 -1.98 -13.39 2.86
CA TRP A 128 -2.27 -14.39 1.83
C TRP A 128 -1.27 -15.55 1.89
N ALA A 129 0.02 -15.24 2.11
CA ALA A 129 1.05 -16.27 2.25
C ALA A 129 0.93 -16.98 3.60
N HIS A 130 0.54 -16.26 4.65
CA HIS A 130 0.34 -16.82 5.98
C HIS A 130 -0.71 -17.94 6.00
N ARG A 131 -1.77 -17.86 5.19
CA ARG A 131 -2.76 -18.94 5.03
C ARG A 131 -2.10 -20.27 4.66
N THR A 132 -1.15 -20.22 3.72
CA THR A 132 -0.44 -21.41 3.23
C THR A 132 0.49 -21.99 4.30
N LEU A 133 1.09 -21.15 5.15
CA LEU A 133 1.91 -21.60 6.28
C LEU A 133 1.06 -22.29 7.35
N ILE A 134 -0.09 -21.71 7.69
CA ILE A 134 -1.02 -22.30 8.67
C ILE A 134 -1.51 -23.66 8.19
N VAL A 135 -2.03 -23.77 6.96
CA VAL A 135 -2.52 -25.07 6.44
C VAL A 135 -1.39 -26.09 6.31
N ARG A 136 -0.19 -25.67 5.89
CA ARG A 136 1.00 -26.54 5.88
C ARG A 136 1.33 -27.08 7.28
N ALA A 137 1.29 -26.23 8.32
CA ALA A 137 1.57 -26.63 9.70
C ALA A 137 0.47 -27.55 10.26
N LEU A 138 -0.80 -27.19 10.06
CA LEU A 138 -1.95 -27.97 10.54
C LEU A 138 -2.03 -29.36 9.90
N LYS A 139 -1.69 -29.47 8.60
CA LYS A 139 -1.64 -30.76 7.91
C LYS A 139 -0.36 -31.57 8.20
N GLY A 140 0.64 -30.96 8.84
CA GLY A 140 1.93 -31.61 9.08
C GLY A 140 2.71 -31.86 7.78
N LEU A 141 2.73 -30.89 6.88
CA LEU A 141 3.37 -30.97 5.56
C LEU A 141 4.77 -30.34 5.54
N GLU A 142 5.42 -30.19 6.69
CA GLU A 142 6.65 -29.42 6.78
C GLU A 142 7.83 -30.06 6.06
N ASP A 143 7.94 -31.38 6.17
CA ASP A 143 8.96 -32.17 5.50
C ASP A 143 8.65 -32.36 4.00
N ALA A 144 7.37 -32.43 3.66
CA ALA A 144 6.91 -32.67 2.29
C ALA A 144 7.04 -31.44 1.39
N ILE A 145 6.80 -30.23 1.95
CA ILE A 145 6.81 -28.97 1.21
C ILE A 145 7.84 -28.03 1.84
N PRO A 146 9.07 -27.98 1.31
CA PRO A 146 10.07 -27.02 1.76
C PRO A 146 9.65 -25.58 1.48
N VAL A 147 10.11 -24.66 2.34
CA VAL A 147 9.73 -23.24 2.29
C VAL A 147 10.95 -22.33 2.16
N SER A 148 10.86 -21.37 1.25
CA SER A 148 11.73 -20.19 1.17
C SER A 148 10.97 -18.94 1.57
N ILE A 149 11.54 -18.21 2.54
CA ILE A 149 10.91 -17.05 3.16
C ILE A 149 11.65 -15.80 2.68
N ALA A 150 10.95 -14.95 1.94
CA ALA A 150 11.44 -13.66 1.49
C ALA A 150 11.11 -12.56 2.52
N ALA A 151 11.97 -11.55 2.58
CA ALA A 151 11.71 -10.28 3.25
C ALA A 151 11.41 -9.19 2.20
N PRO A 152 10.70 -8.12 2.54
CA PRO A 152 10.58 -6.98 1.65
C PRO A 152 11.93 -6.24 1.50
N GLY A 153 12.32 -5.95 0.27
CA GLY A 153 13.46 -5.11 -0.10
C GLY A 153 13.13 -3.62 -0.01
N GLN A 154 14.14 -2.77 -0.22
CA GLN A 154 13.98 -1.31 -0.16
C GLN A 154 13.07 -0.76 -1.26
N ASP A 155 13.02 -1.43 -2.41
CA ASP A 155 12.17 -1.09 -3.55
C ASP A 155 10.76 -1.72 -3.45
N GLY A 156 10.46 -2.41 -2.35
CA GLY A 156 9.21 -3.15 -2.13
C GLY A 156 9.15 -4.52 -2.81
N SER A 157 10.20 -4.95 -3.51
CA SER A 157 10.29 -6.30 -4.07
C SER A 157 10.54 -7.34 -2.97
N TRP A 158 10.25 -8.61 -3.26
CA TRP A 158 10.54 -9.70 -2.32
C TRP A 158 11.97 -10.20 -2.53
N GLU A 159 12.80 -10.09 -1.49
CA GLU A 159 14.22 -10.43 -1.52
C GLU A 159 14.56 -11.57 -0.55
N PHE A 160 15.54 -12.38 -0.94
CA PHE A 160 16.08 -13.46 -0.13
C PHE A 160 17.36 -13.00 0.54
N GLN A 161 17.34 -12.94 1.86
CA GLN A 161 18.44 -12.42 2.67
C GLN A 161 19.30 -13.56 3.21
N SER A 162 20.60 -13.30 3.38
CA SER A 162 21.53 -14.24 3.99
C SER A 162 21.61 -14.04 5.50
N THR A 163 20.47 -14.03 6.19
CA THR A 163 20.42 -14.01 7.66
C THR A 163 20.58 -15.42 8.21
N PRO A 164 21.58 -15.69 9.08
CA PRO A 164 21.69 -16.98 9.74
C PRO A 164 20.45 -17.23 10.59
N ASN A 165 19.77 -18.35 10.37
CA ASN A 165 18.72 -18.79 11.30
C ASN A 165 19.37 -19.55 12.46
N THR A 166 19.36 -18.95 13.64
CA THR A 166 19.95 -19.56 14.85
C THR A 166 19.01 -20.57 15.52
N ASP A 167 17.72 -20.53 15.18
CA ASP A 167 16.69 -21.41 15.73
C ASP A 167 15.91 -22.09 14.59
N LYS A 168 15.91 -23.43 14.54
CA LYS A 168 15.24 -24.15 13.44
C LYS A 168 13.72 -24.07 13.50
N ASP A 169 13.17 -23.80 14.68
CA ASP A 169 11.72 -23.81 14.92
C ASP A 169 11.09 -22.44 14.61
N VAL A 170 11.92 -21.40 14.44
CA VAL A 170 11.44 -20.05 14.09
C VAL A 170 11.52 -19.80 12.59
N LEU A 171 10.36 -19.49 12.00
CA LEU A 171 10.26 -19.04 10.61
C LEU A 171 10.83 -17.62 10.48
N VAL A 172 11.96 -17.50 9.78
CA VAL A 172 12.62 -16.22 9.49
C VAL A 172 12.97 -16.10 8.00
N PRO A 173 13.06 -14.88 7.46
CA PRO A 173 13.59 -14.67 6.12
C PRO A 173 14.97 -15.28 5.94
N GLY A 174 15.23 -15.82 4.76
CA GLY A 174 16.46 -16.53 4.46
C GLY A 174 16.74 -16.62 2.97
N LYS A 175 17.75 -17.44 2.62
CA LYS A 175 18.12 -17.68 1.22
C LYS A 175 17.02 -18.45 0.48
N ASP A 176 16.95 -18.25 -0.82
CA ASP A 176 16.23 -19.15 -1.71
C ASP A 176 16.87 -20.54 -1.66
N LYS A 177 16.08 -21.53 -1.25
CA LYS A 177 16.51 -22.92 -1.04
C LYS A 177 16.34 -23.77 -2.30
N ALA A 178 15.54 -23.34 -3.29
CA ALA A 178 15.27 -24.13 -4.48
C ALA A 178 16.08 -23.66 -5.70
N ASN A 179 16.21 -22.34 -5.92
CA ASN A 179 16.89 -21.81 -7.12
C ASN A 179 18.11 -20.93 -6.82
N GLY A 180 18.38 -20.61 -5.55
CA GLY A 180 19.51 -19.75 -5.15
C GLY A 180 19.44 -18.32 -5.68
N ARG A 181 18.23 -17.79 -5.95
CA ARG A 181 18.02 -16.42 -6.44
C ARG A 181 18.04 -15.39 -5.32
N LYS A 182 18.28 -14.13 -5.68
CA LYS A 182 18.29 -13.01 -4.74
C LYS A 182 16.92 -12.40 -4.55
N THR A 183 16.06 -12.46 -5.57
CA THR A 183 14.72 -11.89 -5.53
C THR A 183 13.68 -12.88 -6.03
N LEU A 184 12.43 -12.73 -5.56
CA LEU A 184 11.30 -13.52 -6.06
C LEU A 184 11.03 -13.20 -7.53
N LYS A 185 11.28 -11.96 -7.97
CA LYS A 185 11.17 -11.55 -9.38
C LYS A 185 12.08 -12.38 -10.28
N GLU A 186 13.30 -12.69 -9.85
CA GLU A 186 14.20 -13.58 -10.59
C GLU A 186 13.64 -15.02 -10.67
N VAL A 187 13.03 -15.53 -9.59
CA VAL A 187 12.40 -16.87 -9.59
C VAL A 187 11.24 -16.93 -10.57
N TYR A 188 10.37 -15.92 -10.57
CA TYR A 188 9.33 -15.79 -11.58
C TYR A 188 9.92 -15.67 -13.00
N GLY A 189 11.01 -14.94 -13.17
CA GLY A 189 11.67 -14.73 -14.46
C GLY A 189 12.20 -16.03 -15.11
N ILE A 190 12.65 -16.99 -14.30
CA ILE A 190 13.14 -18.29 -14.80
C ILE A 190 12.03 -19.29 -15.12
N THR A 191 10.76 -18.96 -14.82
CA THR A 191 9.63 -19.83 -15.20
C THR A 191 9.61 -20.05 -16.71
N ARG A 192 9.24 -21.26 -17.15
CA ARG A 192 9.16 -21.58 -18.58
C ARG A 192 8.29 -20.55 -19.33
N GLY A 193 8.86 -19.94 -20.37
CA GLY A 193 8.21 -18.88 -21.14
C GLY A 193 8.52 -17.45 -20.68
N GLY A 194 9.21 -17.29 -19.53
CA GLY A 194 9.54 -16.00 -18.94
C GLY A 194 8.31 -15.29 -18.35
N TYR A 195 8.47 -14.69 -17.17
CA TYR A 195 7.43 -13.85 -16.59
C TYR A 195 8.00 -12.54 -16.05
N SER A 196 7.49 -11.43 -16.55
CA SER A 196 7.89 -10.07 -16.17
C SER A 196 6.78 -9.29 -15.44
N GLY A 197 5.68 -9.97 -15.05
CA GLY A 197 4.59 -9.35 -14.31
C GLY A 197 4.85 -9.28 -12.80
N ARG A 198 3.78 -9.08 -12.02
CA ARG A 198 3.88 -8.95 -10.56
C ARG A 198 4.32 -10.26 -9.90
N ALA A 199 5.47 -10.23 -9.24
CA ALA A 199 5.98 -11.33 -8.44
C ALA A 199 5.37 -11.30 -7.03
N THR A 200 4.30 -12.06 -6.80
CA THR A 200 3.57 -12.08 -5.53
C THR A 200 3.86 -13.34 -4.72
N VAL A 201 3.76 -13.21 -3.40
CA VAL A 201 3.66 -14.34 -2.45
C VAL A 201 2.18 -14.51 -2.01
N PRO A 202 1.72 -15.73 -1.73
CA PRO A 202 2.45 -17.00 -1.84
C PRO A 202 2.69 -17.41 -3.30
N MET A 203 3.70 -18.25 -3.51
CA MET A 203 3.95 -18.90 -4.79
C MET A 203 4.30 -20.37 -4.56
N LEU A 204 3.48 -21.26 -5.11
CA LEU A 204 3.78 -22.67 -5.21
C LEU A 204 4.59 -22.91 -6.49
N TRP A 205 5.73 -23.57 -6.35
CA TRP A 205 6.74 -23.75 -7.38
C TRP A 205 7.04 -25.23 -7.57
N ASP A 206 7.29 -25.64 -8.81
CA ASP A 206 7.79 -26.98 -9.14
C ASP A 206 9.29 -26.89 -9.43
N ALA A 207 10.11 -27.42 -8.52
CA ALA A 207 11.57 -27.30 -8.58
C ALA A 207 12.19 -28.10 -9.73
N GLU A 208 11.59 -29.23 -10.11
CA GLU A 208 12.07 -30.06 -11.22
C GLU A 208 11.75 -29.39 -12.56
N ARG A 209 10.49 -28.96 -12.73
CA ARG A 209 10.02 -28.35 -13.99
C ARG A 209 10.41 -26.88 -14.14
N LYS A 210 10.89 -26.26 -13.06
CA LYS A 210 11.20 -24.83 -12.95
C LYS A 210 10.06 -23.95 -13.43
N GLU A 211 8.88 -24.14 -12.85
CA GLU A 211 7.69 -23.37 -13.22
C GLU A 211 6.84 -22.98 -12.02
N VAL A 212 6.17 -21.83 -12.15
CA VAL A 212 5.15 -21.38 -11.21
C VAL A 212 3.92 -22.26 -11.37
N VAL A 213 3.56 -22.98 -10.30
CA VAL A 213 2.41 -23.88 -10.26
C VAL A 213 1.15 -23.09 -9.95
N CYS A 214 1.20 -22.25 -8.91
CA CYS A 214 0.07 -21.42 -8.50
C CYS A 214 0.57 -20.22 -7.69
N ASN A 215 -0.09 -19.08 -7.83
CA ASN A 215 0.14 -17.91 -6.98
C ASN A 215 -1.15 -17.31 -6.40
N GLU A 216 -2.26 -18.06 -6.45
CA GLU A 216 -3.47 -17.74 -5.70
C GLU A 216 -3.48 -18.48 -4.36
N SER A 217 -3.59 -17.73 -3.27
CA SER A 217 -3.50 -18.26 -1.91
C SER A 217 -4.59 -19.28 -1.58
N TYR A 218 -5.83 -19.06 -2.04
CA TYR A 218 -6.96 -19.93 -1.75
C TYR A 218 -6.82 -21.28 -2.46
N ASP A 219 -6.49 -21.26 -3.75
CA ASP A 219 -6.22 -22.48 -4.53
C ASP A 219 -5.09 -23.31 -3.90
N ILE A 220 -4.04 -22.65 -3.38
CA ILE A 220 -2.93 -23.33 -2.70
C ILE A 220 -3.39 -24.00 -1.40
N ILE A 221 -4.18 -23.33 -0.56
CA ILE A 221 -4.62 -23.96 0.71
C ILE A 221 -5.62 -25.10 0.46
N GLU A 222 -6.47 -25.01 -0.56
CA GLU A 222 -7.32 -26.14 -0.97
C GLU A 222 -6.50 -27.33 -1.46
N PHE A 223 -5.44 -27.05 -2.23
CA PHE A 223 -4.49 -28.07 -2.67
C PHE A 223 -3.76 -28.73 -1.51
N LEU A 224 -3.21 -27.95 -0.58
CA LEU A 224 -2.51 -28.48 0.59
C LEU A 224 -3.46 -29.30 1.48
N ASN A 225 -4.72 -28.88 1.61
CA ASN A 225 -5.72 -29.59 2.40
C ASN A 225 -6.10 -30.96 1.81
N SER A 226 -6.37 -31.03 0.49
CA SER A 226 -6.98 -32.21 -0.14
C SER A 226 -6.04 -32.98 -1.07
N GLY A 227 -5.16 -32.29 -1.80
CA GLY A 227 -4.30 -32.87 -2.83
C GLY A 227 -3.06 -33.56 -2.30
N LEU A 228 -2.66 -33.29 -1.05
CA LEU A 228 -1.43 -33.83 -0.43
C LEU A 228 -1.70 -34.74 0.77
N ASN A 229 -2.94 -35.26 0.91
CA ASN A 229 -3.29 -36.12 2.03
C ASN A 229 -2.36 -37.33 2.18
N GLY A 230 -1.89 -37.94 1.08
CA GLY A 230 -0.95 -39.07 1.16
C GLY A 230 0.42 -38.76 1.79
N LEU A 231 0.75 -37.48 2.01
CA LEU A 231 2.01 -37.02 2.62
C LEU A 231 1.80 -36.25 3.92
N ALA A 232 0.54 -35.99 4.31
CA ALA A 232 0.21 -35.26 5.53
C ALA A 232 0.42 -36.14 6.77
N GLN A 233 1.02 -35.61 7.82
CA GLN A 233 1.09 -36.30 9.12
C GLN A 233 -0.30 -36.37 9.79
N ASN A 234 -1.14 -35.36 9.55
CA ASN A 234 -2.51 -35.28 10.06
C ASN A 234 -3.51 -35.66 8.96
N LEU A 235 -3.60 -36.96 8.67
CA LEU A 235 -4.43 -37.53 7.60
C LEU A 235 -5.93 -37.23 7.79
N ASP A 236 -6.41 -37.35 9.03
CA ASP A 236 -7.83 -37.23 9.36
C ASP A 236 -8.33 -35.77 9.41
N LEU A 237 -7.40 -34.80 9.38
CA LEU A 237 -7.77 -33.39 9.40
C LEU A 237 -8.20 -32.94 7.99
N ASP A 238 -9.49 -32.64 7.83
CA ASP A 238 -10.03 -31.99 6.64
C ASP A 238 -10.59 -30.61 6.99
N LEU A 239 -9.95 -29.56 6.48
CA LEU A 239 -10.35 -28.16 6.68
C LEU A 239 -11.41 -27.69 5.67
N SER A 240 -11.77 -28.53 4.69
CA SER A 240 -12.82 -28.24 3.70
C SER A 240 -13.66 -29.49 3.39
N PRO A 241 -14.29 -30.09 4.42
CA PRO A 241 -15.08 -31.29 4.23
C PRO A 241 -16.29 -31.01 3.35
N ASN A 242 -16.66 -31.98 2.52
CA ASN A 242 -17.73 -31.81 1.53
C ASN A 242 -19.06 -31.31 2.13
N SER A 243 -19.37 -31.70 3.37
CA SER A 243 -20.59 -31.28 4.09
C SER A 243 -20.59 -29.80 4.48
N LEU A 244 -19.42 -29.14 4.58
CA LEU A 244 -19.30 -27.73 4.97
C LEU A 244 -18.92 -26.81 3.81
N LYS A 245 -18.65 -27.34 2.61
CA LYS A 245 -18.17 -26.56 1.46
C LYS A 245 -19.07 -25.37 1.11
N GLU A 246 -20.38 -25.58 1.08
CA GLU A 246 -21.33 -24.50 0.78
C GLU A 246 -21.25 -23.38 1.83
N LYS A 247 -21.22 -23.74 3.12
CA LYS A 247 -21.09 -22.79 4.22
C LYS A 247 -19.72 -22.07 4.24
N ILE A 248 -18.64 -22.76 3.85
CA ILE A 248 -17.31 -22.16 3.69
C ILE A 248 -17.35 -21.10 2.60
N GLU A 249 -17.98 -21.41 1.45
CA GLU A 249 -18.12 -20.49 0.34
C GLU A 249 -18.97 -19.27 0.71
N GLU A 250 -20.11 -19.47 1.38
CA GLU A 250 -20.96 -18.38 1.89
C GLU A 250 -20.17 -17.41 2.78
N TRP A 251 -19.36 -17.93 3.70
CA TRP A 251 -18.52 -17.09 4.55
C TRP A 251 -17.40 -16.38 3.77
N ASN A 252 -16.72 -17.09 2.87
CA ASN A 252 -15.65 -16.50 2.06
C ASN A 252 -16.15 -15.37 1.15
N GLN A 253 -17.37 -15.48 0.61
CA GLN A 253 -18.00 -14.44 -0.20
C GLN A 253 -18.22 -13.13 0.55
N VAL A 254 -18.35 -13.19 1.88
CA VAL A 254 -18.49 -12.01 2.73
C VAL A 254 -17.14 -11.56 3.31
N ILE A 255 -16.33 -12.51 3.79
CA ILE A 255 -15.06 -12.23 4.47
C ILE A 255 -14.02 -11.68 3.49
N TYR A 256 -13.92 -12.21 2.28
CA TYR A 256 -12.91 -11.75 1.32
C TYR A 256 -13.10 -10.27 0.94
N PRO A 257 -14.24 -9.83 0.36
CA PRO A 257 -14.38 -8.45 -0.10
C PRO A 257 -14.45 -7.42 1.04
N ASN A 258 -15.02 -7.80 2.19
CA ASN A 258 -15.33 -6.85 3.26
C ASN A 258 -14.33 -6.85 4.40
N VAL A 259 -13.58 -7.95 4.62
CA VAL A 259 -12.61 -8.05 5.72
C VAL A 259 -11.20 -8.22 5.19
N ASN A 260 -10.90 -9.31 4.49
CA ASN A 260 -9.53 -9.60 4.04
C ASN A 260 -9.02 -8.55 3.05
N ASN A 261 -9.84 -8.20 2.05
CA ASN A 261 -9.57 -7.11 1.12
C ASN A 261 -10.11 -5.79 1.64
N GLY A 262 -11.09 -5.79 2.56
CA GLY A 262 -11.69 -4.59 3.14
C GLY A 262 -10.70 -3.70 3.89
N VAL A 263 -9.80 -4.30 4.68
CA VAL A 263 -8.73 -3.52 5.35
C VAL A 263 -7.80 -2.83 4.35
N TYR A 264 -7.50 -3.46 3.21
CA TYR A 264 -6.72 -2.82 2.14
C TYR A 264 -7.53 -1.76 1.38
N ARG A 265 -8.84 -1.98 1.19
CA ARG A 265 -9.75 -0.96 0.64
C ARG A 265 -9.77 0.30 1.52
N CYS A 266 -9.69 0.15 2.84
CA CYS A 266 -9.54 1.28 3.77
C CYS A 266 -8.15 1.92 3.61
N GLY A 267 -7.09 1.13 3.74
CA GLY A 267 -5.71 1.64 3.79
C GLY A 267 -5.22 2.27 2.50
N PHE A 268 -5.74 1.83 1.36
CA PHE A 268 -5.38 2.31 0.03
C PHE A 268 -6.43 3.21 -0.62
N ALA A 269 -7.48 3.60 0.10
CA ALA A 269 -8.44 4.57 -0.41
C ALA A 269 -7.75 5.89 -0.78
N GLN A 270 -8.08 6.42 -1.96
CA GLN A 270 -7.54 7.67 -2.48
C GLN A 270 -8.51 8.85 -2.36
N SER A 271 -9.72 8.59 -1.85
CA SER A 271 -10.77 9.58 -1.54
C SER A 271 -11.40 9.28 -0.18
N GLN A 272 -12.00 10.30 0.43
CA GLN A 272 -12.70 10.14 1.71
C GLN A 272 -13.92 9.23 1.54
N GLU A 273 -14.67 9.39 0.45
CA GLU A 273 -15.88 8.63 0.18
C GLU A 273 -15.59 7.14 -0.05
N ALA A 274 -14.47 6.81 -0.70
CA ALA A 274 -14.05 5.41 -0.86
C ALA A 274 -13.63 4.78 0.46
N TYR A 275 -12.94 5.54 1.31
CA TYR A 275 -12.57 5.12 2.66
C TYR A 275 -13.82 4.88 3.51
N ASP A 276 -14.76 5.83 3.55
CA ASP A 276 -15.98 5.76 4.37
C ASP A 276 -16.81 4.52 4.01
N ARG A 277 -17.01 4.25 2.71
CA ARG A 277 -17.68 3.02 2.25
C ARG A 277 -16.94 1.76 2.70
N ALA A 278 -15.61 1.73 2.53
CA ALA A 278 -14.82 0.55 2.86
C ALA A 278 -14.80 0.26 4.36
N VAL A 279 -14.71 1.30 5.19
CA VAL A 279 -14.66 1.15 6.66
C VAL A 279 -16.04 0.77 7.21
N ASP A 280 -17.13 1.28 6.64
CA ASP A 280 -18.49 0.88 6.99
C ASP A 280 -18.76 -0.59 6.64
N ASP A 281 -18.40 -1.03 5.43
CA ASP A 281 -18.50 -2.44 5.00
C ASP A 281 -17.71 -3.37 5.94
N LEU A 282 -16.48 -2.96 6.30
CA LEU A 282 -15.58 -3.71 7.18
C LEU A 282 -16.19 -3.92 8.55
N PHE A 283 -16.59 -2.84 9.22
CA PHE A 283 -17.08 -2.93 10.59
C PHE A 283 -18.47 -3.57 10.67
N SER A 284 -19.36 -3.30 9.71
CA SER A 284 -20.64 -4.02 9.59
C SER A 284 -20.44 -5.53 9.47
N THR A 285 -19.43 -5.94 8.70
CA THR A 285 -19.09 -7.36 8.55
C THR A 285 -18.44 -7.94 9.81
N LEU A 286 -17.52 -7.22 10.47
CA LEU A 286 -16.93 -7.67 11.74
C LEU A 286 -17.99 -7.83 12.83
N ASP A 287 -18.96 -6.91 12.93
CA ASP A 287 -20.08 -6.99 13.86
C ASP A 287 -20.96 -8.22 13.56
N LYS A 288 -21.23 -8.50 12.28
CA LYS A 288 -21.94 -9.72 11.86
C LYS A 288 -21.20 -10.99 12.28
N ILE A 289 -19.89 -11.04 12.07
CA ILE A 289 -19.06 -12.20 12.43
C ILE A 289 -19.01 -12.37 13.95
N ASP A 290 -18.81 -11.29 14.71
CA ASP A 290 -18.77 -11.34 16.17
C ASP A 290 -20.08 -11.86 16.77
N ASN A 291 -21.23 -11.41 16.24
CA ASN A 291 -22.53 -11.91 16.65
C ASN A 291 -22.70 -13.41 16.36
N HIS A 292 -22.28 -13.87 15.18
CA HIS A 292 -22.30 -15.30 14.84
C HIS A 292 -21.44 -16.13 15.78
N LEU A 293 -20.22 -15.67 16.06
CA LEU A 293 -19.27 -16.32 16.97
C LEU A 293 -19.72 -16.28 18.45
N GLY A 294 -20.76 -15.53 18.79
CA GLY A 294 -21.42 -15.61 20.09
C GLY A 294 -22.21 -16.90 20.31
N THR A 295 -22.45 -17.69 19.27
CA THR A 295 -23.22 -18.95 19.36
C THR A 295 -22.50 -20.17 18.79
N SER A 296 -21.44 -19.97 18.01
CA SER A 296 -20.71 -21.02 17.32
C SER A 296 -19.21 -20.88 17.54
N ARG A 297 -18.50 -21.98 17.84
CA ARG A 297 -17.05 -21.93 18.14
C ARG A 297 -16.26 -21.33 16.98
N PHE A 298 -16.51 -21.81 15.75
CA PHE A 298 -15.90 -21.37 14.49
C PHE A 298 -16.97 -20.91 13.48
N LEU A 299 -16.56 -20.38 12.32
CA LEU A 299 -17.49 -19.85 11.31
C LEU A 299 -18.47 -20.91 10.80
N CYS A 300 -17.98 -22.13 10.57
CA CYS A 300 -18.78 -23.21 10.02
C CYS A 300 -19.43 -24.12 11.07
N GLY A 301 -19.20 -23.92 12.37
CA GLY A 301 -19.73 -24.78 13.43
C GLY A 301 -18.67 -25.04 14.49
N ASP A 302 -18.45 -26.32 14.81
CA ASP A 302 -17.53 -26.75 15.87
C ASP A 302 -16.14 -27.15 15.38
N THR A 303 -15.95 -27.22 14.06
CA THR A 303 -14.68 -27.59 13.44
C THR A 303 -14.03 -26.38 12.77
N LEU A 304 -12.70 -26.32 12.84
CA LEU A 304 -11.90 -25.34 12.13
C LEU A 304 -11.96 -25.63 10.62
N THR A 305 -12.17 -24.58 9.80
CA THR A 305 -12.23 -24.69 8.34
C THR A 305 -11.28 -23.72 7.64
N LEU A 306 -11.16 -23.83 6.31
CA LEU A 306 -10.39 -22.87 5.51
C LEU A 306 -10.94 -21.44 5.60
N ALA A 307 -12.26 -21.26 5.84
CA ALA A 307 -12.83 -19.94 6.07
C ALA A 307 -12.24 -19.28 7.33
N ASP A 308 -12.03 -20.07 8.39
CA ASP A 308 -11.45 -19.61 9.64
C ASP A 308 -9.98 -19.20 9.46
N VAL A 309 -9.20 -19.99 8.72
CA VAL A 309 -7.82 -19.65 8.37
C VAL A 309 -7.76 -18.34 7.58
N CYS A 310 -8.66 -18.17 6.61
CA CYS A 310 -8.75 -16.95 5.81
C CYS A 310 -9.06 -15.72 6.68
N LEU A 311 -9.96 -15.82 7.65
CA LEU A 311 -10.30 -14.74 8.57
C LEU A 311 -9.18 -14.45 9.58
N PHE A 312 -8.65 -15.49 10.24
CA PHE A 312 -7.63 -15.40 11.27
C PHE A 312 -6.41 -14.60 10.81
N THR A 313 -5.93 -14.85 9.59
CA THR A 313 -4.75 -14.15 9.03
C THR A 313 -4.94 -12.64 8.94
N THR A 314 -6.17 -12.14 8.84
CA THR A 314 -6.51 -10.72 8.93
C THR A 314 -6.65 -10.27 10.38
N LEU A 315 -7.37 -11.01 11.23
CA LEU A 315 -7.60 -10.64 12.64
C LEU A 315 -6.28 -10.48 13.42
N ILE A 316 -5.34 -11.41 13.27
CA ILE A 316 -4.05 -11.39 13.98
C ILE A 316 -3.17 -10.19 13.60
N ARG A 317 -3.48 -9.51 12.49
CA ARG A 317 -2.78 -8.29 12.02
C ARG A 317 -3.59 -7.02 12.30
N PHE A 318 -4.82 -7.13 12.77
CA PHE A 318 -5.76 -6.02 12.80
C PHE A 318 -5.30 -4.90 13.74
N ASP A 319 -5.16 -5.15 15.03
CA ASP A 319 -4.77 -4.09 15.96
C ASP A 319 -3.30 -3.66 15.81
N PRO A 320 -2.32 -4.57 15.56
CA PRO A 320 -0.92 -4.17 15.41
C PRO A 320 -0.62 -3.39 14.13
N VAL A 321 -1.43 -3.54 13.07
CA VAL A 321 -1.17 -2.93 11.75
C VAL A 321 -2.38 -2.18 11.22
N TYR A 322 -3.48 -2.87 10.91
CA TYR A 322 -4.57 -2.28 10.12
C TYR A 322 -5.30 -1.16 10.85
N HIS A 323 -5.46 -1.30 12.17
CA HIS A 323 -6.09 -0.30 13.02
C HIS A 323 -5.39 1.06 12.89
N VAL A 324 -4.06 1.10 12.89
CA VAL A 324 -3.29 2.34 12.84
C VAL A 324 -2.94 2.73 11.40
N LEU A 325 -2.28 1.85 10.66
CA LEU A 325 -1.73 2.17 9.34
C LEU A 325 -2.84 2.33 8.28
N PHE A 326 -3.82 1.44 8.28
CA PHE A 326 -4.94 1.45 7.34
C PHE A 326 -6.16 2.22 7.86
N LYS A 327 -6.02 2.85 9.03
CA LYS A 327 -7.05 3.66 9.68
C LYS A 327 -8.33 2.87 10.00
N CYS A 328 -8.25 1.56 10.21
CA CYS A 328 -9.41 0.77 10.65
C CYS A 328 -9.69 1.00 12.15
N THR A 329 -10.05 2.23 12.53
CA THR A 329 -9.97 2.72 13.92
C THR A 329 -11.27 2.65 14.73
N LYS A 330 -12.42 2.30 14.13
CA LYS A 330 -13.72 2.33 14.82
C LYS A 330 -13.75 1.46 16.08
N LYS A 331 -13.13 0.28 16.01
CA LYS A 331 -13.03 -0.68 17.11
C LYS A 331 -11.84 -1.60 16.89
N LYS A 332 -11.13 -1.99 17.96
CA LYS A 332 -10.06 -2.99 17.95
C LYS A 332 -10.66 -4.39 18.06
N VAL A 333 -9.94 -5.40 17.56
CA VAL A 333 -10.33 -6.82 17.72
C VAL A 333 -10.46 -7.17 19.20
N LEU A 334 -9.57 -6.66 20.07
CA LEU A 334 -9.64 -6.92 21.51
C LEU A 334 -10.93 -6.43 22.19
N GLU A 335 -11.63 -5.47 21.59
CA GLU A 335 -12.87 -4.89 22.14
C GLU A 335 -14.12 -5.68 21.72
N TYR A 336 -13.95 -6.68 20.84
CA TYR A 336 -15.03 -7.57 20.42
C TYR A 336 -15.14 -8.76 21.38
N PRO A 337 -16.34 -9.02 21.94
CA PRO A 337 -16.54 -10.05 22.95
C PRO A 337 -16.22 -11.46 22.44
N ASN A 338 -16.48 -11.77 21.16
CA ASN A 338 -16.29 -13.11 20.61
C ASN A 338 -15.07 -13.20 19.68
N LEU A 339 -14.82 -12.19 18.83
CA LEU A 339 -13.72 -12.21 17.87
C LEU A 339 -12.34 -12.34 18.54
N HIS A 340 -12.11 -11.65 19.66
CA HIS A 340 -10.83 -11.74 20.35
C HIS A 340 -10.57 -13.15 20.90
N GLY A 341 -11.58 -13.74 21.55
CA GLY A 341 -11.52 -15.14 22.00
C GLY A 341 -11.33 -16.12 20.84
N TYR A 342 -12.00 -15.89 19.72
CA TYR A 342 -11.89 -16.70 18.50
C TYR A 342 -10.49 -16.64 17.88
N MET A 343 -9.90 -15.44 17.80
CA MET A 343 -8.54 -15.26 17.32
C MET A 343 -7.54 -16.01 18.22
N ARG A 344 -7.69 -15.93 19.55
CA ARG A 344 -6.83 -16.65 20.49
C ARG A 344 -7.02 -18.17 20.43
N ASP A 345 -8.26 -18.66 20.29
CA ASP A 345 -8.55 -20.09 20.10
C ASP A 345 -7.76 -20.65 18.91
N ILE A 346 -7.74 -19.96 17.77
CA ILE A 346 -6.97 -20.38 16.60
C ILE A 346 -5.45 -20.22 16.83
N TYR A 347 -5.00 -19.13 17.46
CA TYR A 347 -3.58 -18.90 17.75
C TYR A 347 -2.96 -20.01 18.60
N GLN A 348 -3.73 -20.51 19.58
CA GLN A 348 -3.30 -21.54 20.53
C GLN A 348 -3.34 -22.97 19.97
N ILE A 349 -3.87 -23.17 18.75
CA ILE A 349 -3.77 -24.47 18.07
C ILE A 349 -2.28 -24.79 17.84
N PRO A 350 -1.81 -26.00 18.17
CA PRO A 350 -0.41 -26.38 18.00
C PRO A 350 0.15 -25.99 16.63
N LYS A 351 1.37 -25.44 16.62
CA LYS A 351 2.11 -24.91 15.47
C LYS A 351 1.56 -23.64 14.81
N VAL A 352 0.37 -23.14 15.17
CA VAL A 352 -0.17 -21.89 14.56
C VAL A 352 0.61 -20.66 15.03
N ALA A 353 0.90 -20.56 16.34
CA ALA A 353 1.68 -19.44 16.90
C ALA A 353 3.07 -19.29 16.23
N GLU A 354 3.75 -20.40 15.92
CA GLU A 354 5.06 -20.42 15.24
C GLU A 354 5.04 -19.77 13.85
N THR A 355 3.86 -19.70 13.21
CA THR A 355 3.68 -19.03 11.92
C THR A 355 3.53 -17.49 12.05
N CYS A 356 3.29 -16.99 13.26
CA CYS A 356 2.99 -15.59 13.56
C CYS A 356 4.24 -14.80 13.97
N ASN A 357 5.03 -14.33 13.02
CA ASN A 357 6.16 -13.44 13.31
C ASN A 357 5.71 -11.96 13.33
N PHE A 358 5.31 -11.45 14.50
CA PHE A 358 4.81 -10.07 14.65
C PHE A 358 5.82 -8.99 14.26
N SER A 359 7.11 -9.20 14.56
CA SER A 359 8.17 -8.25 14.17
C SER A 359 8.26 -8.12 12.66
N ALA A 360 8.30 -9.25 11.94
CA ALA A 360 8.31 -9.27 10.48
C ALA A 360 7.01 -8.69 9.90
N ILE A 361 5.85 -9.01 10.49
CA ILE A 361 4.56 -8.43 10.12
C ILE A 361 4.63 -6.91 10.22
N MET A 362 4.88 -6.35 11.40
CA MET A 362 4.86 -4.90 11.58
C MET A 362 5.92 -4.20 10.72
N ASP A 363 7.14 -4.74 10.63
CA ASP A 363 8.19 -4.18 9.78
C ASP A 363 7.77 -4.16 8.30
N GLY A 364 7.19 -5.25 7.82
CA GLY A 364 6.74 -5.37 6.42
C GLY A 364 5.61 -4.43 6.03
N TYR A 365 4.85 -3.88 6.99
CA TYR A 365 3.85 -2.86 6.73
C TYR A 365 4.38 -1.44 6.98
N TYR A 366 4.94 -1.18 8.16
CA TYR A 366 5.32 0.18 8.55
C TYR A 366 6.58 0.68 7.86
N LYS A 367 7.55 -0.18 7.53
CA LYS A 367 8.81 0.25 6.91
C LYS A 367 8.75 0.26 5.38
N VAL A 368 7.87 -0.55 4.79
CA VAL A 368 7.89 -0.88 3.35
C VAL A 368 6.78 -0.18 2.58
N LEU A 369 5.59 0.02 3.18
CA LEU A 369 4.45 0.61 2.48
C LEU A 369 4.61 2.14 2.37
N PHE A 370 5.48 2.55 1.47
CA PHE A 370 5.59 3.91 0.98
C PHE A 370 4.62 4.11 -0.20
N PRO A 371 3.81 5.19 -0.22
CA PRO A 371 3.90 6.39 0.62
C PRO A 371 2.95 6.43 1.83
N LEU A 372 2.36 5.30 2.26
CA LEU A 372 1.42 5.28 3.40
C LEU A 372 2.05 5.68 4.73
N ASN A 373 3.29 5.28 4.98
CA ASN A 373 4.05 5.68 6.18
C ASN A 373 5.43 6.24 5.80
N PRO A 374 5.52 7.50 5.34
CA PRO A 374 6.76 8.07 4.81
C PRO A 374 7.92 8.09 5.82
N GLY A 375 7.63 8.16 7.12
CA GLY A 375 8.65 8.18 8.16
C GLY A 375 9.23 6.80 8.48
N SER A 376 8.65 5.72 7.97
CA SER A 376 9.01 4.33 8.30
C SER A 376 9.00 4.02 9.81
N ILE A 377 8.33 4.86 10.62
CA ILE A 377 8.25 4.70 12.07
C ILE A 377 7.25 3.58 12.35
N ARG A 378 7.71 2.58 13.09
CA ARG A 378 6.88 1.49 13.59
C ARG A 378 6.37 1.84 15.00
N PRO A 379 5.05 1.80 15.25
CA PRO A 379 4.53 1.97 16.61
C PRO A 379 4.95 0.81 17.50
N THR A 380 4.91 1.03 18.82
CA THR A 380 5.06 -0.06 19.79
C THR A 380 3.92 -1.07 19.63
N MET A 381 4.21 -2.34 19.84
CA MET A 381 3.19 -3.41 19.77
C MET A 381 2.11 -3.18 20.83
N PRO A 382 0.82 -3.37 20.50
CA PRO A 382 -0.24 -3.32 21.51
C PRO A 382 -0.05 -4.45 22.54
N SER A 383 -0.19 -4.14 23.84
CA SER A 383 0.04 -5.10 24.93
C SER A 383 -0.80 -6.38 24.80
N GLY A 384 -2.03 -6.29 24.28
CA GLY A 384 -2.89 -7.45 24.05
C GLY A 384 -2.37 -8.50 23.04
N TYR A 385 -1.26 -8.22 22.35
CA TYR A 385 -0.63 -9.11 21.37
C TYR A 385 0.74 -9.65 21.85
N GLU A 386 1.08 -9.40 23.11
CA GLU A 386 2.17 -10.10 23.79
C GLU A 386 1.78 -11.57 24.01
N ASP A 387 2.77 -12.47 24.06
CA ASP A 387 2.53 -13.91 24.17
C ASP A 387 1.68 -14.26 25.39
N GLU A 388 1.91 -13.64 26.55
CA GLU A 388 1.11 -13.89 27.76
C GLU A 388 -0.39 -13.62 27.54
N ASN A 389 -0.74 -12.62 26.73
CA ASN A 389 -2.12 -12.23 26.46
C ASN A 389 -2.76 -13.08 25.36
N LEU A 390 -1.97 -13.50 24.36
CA LEU A 390 -2.43 -14.38 23.29
C LEU A 390 -2.62 -15.83 23.76
N TYR A 391 -1.84 -16.29 24.73
CA TYR A 391 -1.99 -17.60 25.39
C TYR A 391 -2.98 -17.59 26.58
N ALA A 392 -3.57 -16.44 26.91
CA ALA A 392 -4.61 -16.39 27.93
C ALA A 392 -5.84 -17.23 27.52
N ALA A 393 -6.49 -17.86 28.51
CA ALA A 393 -7.66 -18.70 28.27
C ALA A 393 -8.77 -17.93 27.52
N HIS A 394 -9.37 -18.58 26.50
CA HIS A 394 -10.41 -17.99 25.67
C HIS A 394 -11.82 -18.56 25.93
N SER A 395 -11.94 -19.66 26.67
CA SER A 395 -13.21 -20.29 27.08
C SER A 395 -14.16 -20.65 25.93
N ARG A 396 -13.63 -20.82 24.71
CA ARG A 396 -14.43 -21.05 23.50
C ARG A 396 -14.81 -22.50 23.26
N GLU A 397 -14.17 -23.41 24.00
CA GLU A 397 -14.47 -24.83 24.07
C GLU A 397 -15.90 -25.07 24.58
N SER A 398 -16.44 -24.14 25.38
CA SER A 398 -17.83 -24.19 25.88
C SER A 398 -18.88 -24.07 24.77
N PHE A 399 -18.54 -23.47 23.62
CA PHE A 399 -19.45 -23.36 22.49
C PHE A 399 -19.52 -24.63 21.65
N SER A 400 -18.60 -25.58 21.84
CA SER A 400 -18.58 -26.85 21.11
C SER A 400 -19.78 -27.73 21.50
N SER A 401 -20.51 -28.27 20.51
CA SER A 401 -21.59 -29.23 20.75
C SER A 401 -21.14 -30.48 21.50
N VAL A 402 -19.89 -30.90 21.32
CA VAL A 402 -19.29 -32.05 22.03
C VAL A 402 -19.30 -31.82 23.55
N ASN A 403 -19.03 -30.60 24.01
CA ASN A 403 -19.06 -30.28 25.44
C ASN A 403 -20.50 -30.08 25.96
N LYS A 404 -21.41 -29.53 25.15
CA LYS A 404 -22.84 -29.44 25.50
C LYS A 404 -23.47 -30.83 25.68
N ASP A 405 -23.05 -31.81 24.87
CA ASP A 405 -23.47 -33.20 25.01
C ASP A 405 -22.87 -33.88 26.25
N ILE A 406 -21.64 -33.54 26.64
CA ILE A 406 -21.01 -34.06 27.87
C ILE A 406 -21.66 -33.45 29.11
N GLU A 407 -21.98 -32.15 29.10
CA GLU A 407 -22.73 -31.49 30.19
C GLU A 407 -24.18 -31.98 30.26
N MET A 408 -24.87 -32.18 29.14
CA MET A 408 -26.20 -32.81 29.15
C MET A 408 -26.15 -34.26 29.62
N LYS A 409 -25.13 -35.04 29.23
CA LYS A 409 -24.94 -36.44 29.69
C LYS A 409 -24.56 -36.51 31.16
N SER A 410 -23.79 -35.56 31.70
CA SER A 410 -23.47 -35.48 33.13
C SER A 410 -24.69 -35.03 33.96
N CYS A 411 -25.48 -34.09 33.44
CA CYS A 411 -26.72 -33.62 34.07
C CYS A 411 -27.82 -34.70 34.08
N THR A 412 -27.96 -35.46 32.99
CA THR A 412 -28.89 -36.61 32.93
C THR A 412 -28.43 -37.80 33.78
N ARG A 413 -27.12 -37.99 33.99
CA ARG A 413 -26.60 -38.99 34.94
C ARG A 413 -26.90 -38.60 36.40
N ASN A 414 -26.86 -37.31 36.72
CA ASN A 414 -27.25 -36.79 38.03
C ASN A 414 -28.78 -36.80 38.27
N GLN A 415 -29.60 -36.71 37.20
CA GLN A 415 -31.06 -36.86 37.33
C GLN A 415 -31.53 -38.33 37.38
N ARG A 416 -30.80 -39.28 36.76
CA ARG A 416 -31.10 -40.72 36.86
C ARG A 416 -30.79 -41.35 38.22
N SER A 417 -30.06 -40.67 39.10
CA SER A 417 -29.86 -41.13 40.49
C SER A 417 -31.01 -40.75 41.44
N LYS A 418 -32.08 -40.09 40.96
CA LYS A 418 -33.19 -39.62 41.81
C LYS A 418 -34.57 -40.22 41.53
N TYR A 419 -34.72 -41.10 40.54
CA TYR A 419 -36.00 -41.78 40.31
C TYR A 419 -35.78 -43.25 39.94
N VAL A 420 -35.69 -44.10 40.97
CA VAL A 420 -36.10 -45.50 40.88
C VAL A 420 -37.35 -45.62 41.72
N GLY A 421 -38.49 -45.86 41.08
CA GLY A 421 -39.73 -46.14 41.80
C GLY A 421 -41.00 -46.02 40.95
N VAL A 422 -41.61 -47.19 40.71
CA VAL A 422 -43.02 -47.44 40.37
C VAL A 422 -43.38 -47.36 38.88
N GLY A 423 -43.87 -48.51 38.37
CA GLY A 423 -44.30 -48.71 37.00
C GLY A 423 -45.82 -48.70 36.81
N VAL A 424 -46.23 -49.50 35.81
CA VAL A 424 -47.60 -49.85 35.34
C VAL A 424 -48.09 -49.05 34.12
N GLY A 425 -48.48 -49.79 33.07
CA GLY A 425 -49.73 -49.53 32.34
C GLY A 425 -49.63 -49.35 30.83
N ASP A 426 -50.00 -50.39 30.08
CA ASP A 426 -50.29 -50.40 28.65
C ASP A 426 -51.48 -49.50 28.25
N GLY A 427 -51.54 -49.08 26.98
CA GLY A 427 -52.75 -48.50 26.40
C GLY A 427 -52.57 -47.93 24.98
N GLU A 428 -53.02 -48.68 23.97
CA GLU A 428 -53.33 -48.20 22.61
C GLU A 428 -54.38 -47.08 22.63
N THR A 429 -54.33 -46.15 21.65
CA THR A 429 -55.54 -45.75 20.88
C THR A 429 -55.23 -44.83 19.69
N ILE A 430 -56.10 -44.98 18.68
CA ILE A 430 -56.18 -44.39 17.34
C ILE A 430 -57.04 -43.11 17.35
N SER A 431 -56.76 -42.13 16.48
CA SER A 431 -57.70 -41.31 15.64
C SER A 431 -57.02 -40.00 15.21
N ASP A 432 -56.90 -39.68 13.91
CA ASP A 432 -57.84 -39.25 12.86
C ASP A 432 -58.02 -37.70 12.76
N LYS A 433 -57.71 -37.20 11.55
CA LYS A 433 -58.12 -35.96 10.84
C LYS A 433 -58.01 -34.56 11.46
N GLY A 434 -57.37 -33.68 10.67
CA GLY A 434 -57.67 -32.25 10.60
C GLY A 434 -56.99 -31.54 9.43
N LYS A 435 -57.72 -31.34 8.31
CA LYS A 435 -57.32 -30.51 7.15
C LYS A 435 -57.45 -29.01 7.47
N THR A 436 -56.52 -28.18 6.99
CA THR A 436 -56.80 -26.78 6.60
C THR A 436 -56.07 -26.39 5.32
N ARG A 437 -56.77 -25.56 4.53
CA ARG A 437 -56.51 -25.13 3.15
C ARG A 437 -55.39 -24.09 3.05
N ASN A 438 -54.63 -24.15 1.96
CA ASN A 438 -53.81 -23.04 1.46
C ASN A 438 -54.28 -22.66 0.03
N LYS A 439 -54.43 -21.36 -0.26
CA LYS A 439 -54.74 -20.78 -1.58
C LYS A 439 -53.50 -20.03 -2.07
N HIS A 440 -52.98 -20.35 -3.25
CA HIS A 440 -52.09 -19.48 -4.04
C HIS A 440 -52.45 -19.63 -5.53
N SER A 441 -52.58 -18.50 -6.22
CA SER A 441 -52.90 -18.39 -7.64
C SER A 441 -51.80 -17.64 -8.39
N THR A 442 -51.06 -18.41 -9.19
CA THR A 442 -50.60 -18.18 -10.58
C THR A 442 -50.44 -16.76 -11.15
N SER A 443 -49.17 -16.44 -11.46
CA SER A 443 -48.56 -16.08 -12.76
C SER A 443 -49.27 -15.17 -13.78
N GLY A 444 -48.53 -14.14 -14.23
CA GLY A 444 -48.75 -13.43 -15.50
C GLY A 444 -47.42 -13.03 -16.18
N LYS A 445 -47.31 -13.28 -17.49
CA LYS A 445 -46.32 -12.71 -18.44
C LYS A 445 -46.84 -11.38 -19.02
N PRO A 446 -45.99 -10.51 -19.61
CA PRO A 446 -45.86 -10.39 -21.10
C PRO A 446 -44.40 -10.11 -21.56
N SER A 447 -43.83 -10.61 -22.66
CA SER A 447 -43.96 -10.40 -24.13
C SER A 447 -43.35 -9.11 -24.74
N ASN A 448 -42.32 -9.31 -25.59
CA ASN A 448 -41.87 -8.62 -26.81
C ASN A 448 -41.40 -7.14 -26.81
N GLY A 449 -40.10 -6.96 -27.11
CA GLY A 449 -39.50 -5.73 -27.67
C GLY A 449 -38.59 -6.06 -28.86
N ARG A 450 -38.81 -5.41 -30.00
CA ARG A 450 -38.12 -5.60 -31.29
C ARG A 450 -36.98 -4.57 -31.41
N MET A 451 -35.81 -5.04 -31.80
CA MET A 451 -34.56 -4.27 -31.97
C MET A 451 -34.61 -3.39 -33.22
N GLY A 452 -34.29 -2.09 -33.08
CA GLY A 452 -34.08 -1.12 -34.16
C GLY A 452 -32.74 -0.41 -33.96
N SER A 453 -32.03 -0.20 -35.06
CA SER A 453 -30.59 0.06 -35.18
C SER A 453 -30.18 1.54 -35.12
N CYS A 454 -28.92 1.77 -34.73
CA CYS A 454 -28.05 2.94 -34.97
C CYS A 454 -28.46 4.30 -34.37
N ILE A 455 -27.61 4.84 -33.48
CA ILE A 455 -26.95 6.15 -33.61
C ILE A 455 -25.69 6.14 -32.74
N SER A 456 -24.59 6.55 -33.36
CA SER A 456 -23.23 6.67 -32.85
C SER A 456 -23.08 7.66 -31.69
N ASP A 457 -22.39 7.26 -30.62
CA ASP A 457 -21.88 8.13 -29.57
C ASP A 457 -20.97 9.23 -30.16
N ARG A 458 -21.47 10.46 -30.23
CA ARG A 458 -20.64 11.65 -30.47
C ARG A 458 -20.08 12.12 -29.12
N LYS A 459 -18.80 11.85 -28.87
CA LYS A 459 -18.04 12.52 -27.79
C LYS A 459 -17.75 13.97 -28.19
N GLY A 460 -18.27 14.93 -27.43
CA GLY A 460 -17.89 16.35 -27.49
C GLY A 460 -17.59 16.88 -26.10
N VAL A 461 -16.98 18.06 -26.04
CA VAL A 461 -16.50 18.69 -24.80
C VAL A 461 -17.16 20.05 -24.62
N PHE A 462 -17.54 20.37 -23.39
CA PHE A 462 -18.01 21.69 -22.98
C PHE A 462 -16.81 22.57 -22.63
N VAL A 463 -16.79 23.79 -23.17
CA VAL A 463 -15.79 24.81 -22.87
C VAL A 463 -16.51 26.01 -22.27
N ILE A 464 -16.02 26.47 -21.12
CA ILE A 464 -16.47 27.70 -20.45
C ILE A 464 -15.48 28.79 -20.82
N ASP A 465 -15.96 29.85 -21.47
CA ASP A 465 -15.12 31.01 -21.77
C ASP A 465 -14.95 31.91 -20.54
N SER A 466 -14.05 32.88 -20.65
CA SER A 466 -13.65 33.89 -19.67
C SER A 466 -14.83 34.66 -19.04
N ASP A 467 -15.98 34.69 -19.72
CA ASP A 467 -17.22 35.36 -19.30
C ASP A 467 -18.28 34.40 -18.72
N GLY A 468 -17.99 33.10 -18.58
CA GLY A 468 -18.83 32.11 -17.89
C GLY A 468 -19.88 31.39 -18.75
N ASP A 469 -19.89 31.58 -20.08
CA ASP A 469 -20.82 30.88 -20.98
C ASP A 469 -20.28 29.52 -21.43
N GLU A 470 -21.14 28.50 -21.34
CA GLU A 470 -20.86 27.12 -21.77
C GLU A 470 -21.16 26.92 -23.26
N SER A 471 -20.15 26.56 -24.05
CA SER A 471 -20.32 26.19 -25.46
C SER A 471 -19.81 24.78 -25.75
N PHE A 472 -20.53 24.05 -26.61
CA PHE A 472 -20.20 22.67 -26.98
C PHE A 472 -19.37 22.64 -28.26
N GLN A 473 -18.14 22.12 -28.19
CA GLN A 473 -17.27 21.93 -29.36
C GLN A 473 -16.94 20.45 -29.60
N SER A 474 -16.90 20.08 -30.89
CA SER A 474 -16.49 18.73 -31.31
C SER A 474 -15.00 18.54 -31.10
N ALA A 475 -14.59 17.45 -30.44
CA ALA A 475 -13.20 17.16 -30.15
C ALA A 475 -12.32 17.09 -31.42
N PRO A 476 -11.10 17.67 -31.43
CA PRO A 476 -10.20 17.58 -32.55
C PRO A 476 -9.75 16.13 -32.79
N ARG A 477 -9.69 15.75 -34.08
CA ARG A 477 -9.30 14.42 -34.53
C ARG A 477 -7.76 14.34 -34.50
N THR A 478 -7.19 13.79 -33.42
CA THR A 478 -5.75 13.50 -33.22
C THR A 478 -4.79 14.68 -32.93
N LEU A 479 -3.84 14.45 -32.01
CA LEU A 479 -2.80 15.40 -31.58
C LEU A 479 -1.87 15.83 -32.73
N GLN A 480 -1.75 15.00 -33.77
CA GLN A 480 -0.94 15.24 -34.96
C GLN A 480 -1.51 16.38 -35.83
N ASP A 481 -2.84 16.49 -35.94
CA ASP A 481 -3.48 17.56 -36.70
C ASP A 481 -3.30 18.94 -36.02
N LEU A 482 -3.23 18.96 -34.69
CA LEU A 482 -2.91 20.15 -33.89
C LEU A 482 -1.44 20.58 -34.04
N LEU A 483 -0.51 19.62 -34.15
CA LEU A 483 0.91 19.87 -34.42
C LEU A 483 1.14 20.45 -35.82
N ILE A 484 0.36 20.03 -36.82
CA ILE A 484 0.40 20.59 -38.17
C ILE A 484 -0.16 22.03 -38.18
N GLN A 485 -1.25 22.31 -37.45
CA GLN A 485 -1.78 23.67 -37.33
C GLN A 485 -0.80 24.65 -36.66
N LEU A 486 -0.01 24.17 -35.70
CA LEU A 486 1.09 24.92 -35.08
C LEU A 486 2.27 25.22 -36.02
N SER A 487 2.45 24.42 -37.08
CA SER A 487 3.52 24.59 -38.08
C SER A 487 3.17 25.62 -39.17
N GLY A 488 1.91 26.03 -39.26
CA GLY A 488 1.42 26.98 -40.26
C GLY A 488 2.05 28.36 -40.10
N LYS A 489 2.88 28.77 -41.06
CA LYS A 489 3.37 30.15 -41.21
C LYS A 489 2.19 31.08 -41.56
N GLY A 490 1.38 31.45 -40.58
CA GLY A 490 0.22 32.31 -40.75
C GLY A 490 -0.10 33.07 -39.47
N LYS A 491 0.10 34.40 -39.52
CA LYS A 491 -0.05 35.36 -38.43
C LYS A 491 -1.44 35.28 -37.76
N SER A 492 -1.52 34.75 -36.54
CA SER A 492 -2.48 35.20 -35.51
C SER A 492 -1.95 34.85 -34.12
N ARG A 493 -1.97 35.81 -33.19
CA ARG A 493 -1.52 35.65 -31.78
C ARG A 493 -2.37 34.62 -31.02
N THR A 494 -3.66 34.57 -31.30
CA THR A 494 -4.64 33.70 -30.64
C THR A 494 -4.42 32.20 -30.90
N LYS A 495 -3.94 31.83 -32.09
CA LYS A 495 -3.71 30.41 -32.45
C LYS A 495 -2.52 29.76 -31.73
N GLY A 496 -1.57 30.56 -31.24
CA GLY A 496 -0.41 30.06 -30.48
C GLY A 496 -0.76 29.68 -29.06
N GLU A 497 -1.62 30.47 -28.42
CA GLU A 497 -2.11 30.25 -27.05
C GLU A 497 -3.05 29.05 -26.98
N GLU A 498 -4.06 28.98 -27.86
CA GLU A 498 -4.99 27.84 -27.95
C GLU A 498 -4.27 26.51 -28.09
N ALA A 499 -3.24 26.47 -28.92
CA ALA A 499 -2.48 25.25 -29.15
C ALA A 499 -1.61 24.85 -27.94
N LEU A 500 -1.04 25.81 -27.20
CA LEU A 500 -0.32 25.53 -25.95
C LEU A 500 -1.26 25.03 -24.85
N VAL A 501 -2.49 25.56 -24.76
CA VAL A 501 -3.53 25.07 -23.83
C VAL A 501 -3.84 23.60 -24.09
N VAL A 502 -4.11 23.25 -25.35
CA VAL A 502 -4.44 21.87 -25.73
C VAL A 502 -3.28 20.92 -25.44
N ILE A 503 -2.03 21.37 -25.60
CA ILE A 503 -0.87 20.56 -25.27
C ILE A 503 -0.73 20.36 -23.75
N VAL A 504 -0.88 21.41 -22.94
CA VAL A 504 -0.86 21.28 -21.48
C VAL A 504 -1.96 20.32 -21.01
N GLN A 505 -3.16 20.43 -21.58
CA GLN A 505 -4.27 19.51 -21.29
C GLN A 505 -3.93 18.07 -21.69
N ALA A 506 -3.36 17.86 -22.89
CA ALA A 506 -2.96 16.52 -23.33
C ALA A 506 -1.90 15.92 -22.40
N LEU A 507 -0.88 16.69 -22.00
CA LEU A 507 0.15 16.25 -21.05
C LEU A 507 -0.40 15.94 -19.65
N THR A 508 -1.56 16.50 -19.30
CA THR A 508 -2.21 16.29 -18.00
C THR A 508 -3.17 15.09 -18.02
N MET A 509 -3.63 14.64 -19.19
CA MET A 509 -4.60 13.53 -19.34
C MET A 509 -3.94 12.29 -19.96
N GLU A 510 -3.85 11.19 -19.18
CA GLU A 510 -3.36 9.83 -19.54
C GLU A 510 -2.74 9.67 -20.95
N LEU A 511 -1.56 10.27 -21.16
CA LEU A 511 -0.79 10.11 -22.40
C LEU A 511 0.07 8.84 -22.34
N LYS A 512 0.14 8.11 -23.46
CA LYS A 512 1.09 7.00 -23.61
C LYS A 512 2.52 7.56 -23.64
N VAL A 513 3.34 7.17 -22.65
CA VAL A 513 4.74 7.60 -22.48
C VAL A 513 5.54 7.43 -23.78
N ASP A 514 5.36 6.30 -24.48
CA ASP A 514 6.02 6.00 -25.77
C ASP A 514 5.75 7.06 -26.85
N PHE A 515 4.58 7.71 -26.84
CA PHE A 515 4.25 8.75 -27.81
C PHE A 515 5.02 10.04 -27.54
N VAL A 516 5.19 10.39 -26.26
CA VAL A 516 5.95 11.57 -25.84
C VAL A 516 7.40 11.37 -26.22
N GLU A 517 8.02 10.25 -25.83
CA GLU A 517 9.43 9.95 -26.12
C GLU A 517 9.76 9.99 -27.62
N ASN A 518 8.90 9.43 -28.48
CA ASN A 518 9.13 9.39 -29.92
C ASN A 518 8.90 10.72 -30.67
N ASN A 519 8.13 11.66 -30.09
CA ASN A 519 7.81 12.95 -30.72
C ASN A 519 8.37 14.16 -29.95
N PHE A 520 9.12 13.90 -28.86
CA PHE A 520 9.62 14.88 -27.91
C PHE A 520 10.56 15.92 -28.56
N ALA A 521 11.52 15.44 -29.34
CA ALA A 521 12.68 16.23 -29.74
C ALA A 521 12.42 17.24 -30.88
N THR A 522 11.46 16.99 -31.78
CA THR A 522 11.55 17.61 -33.13
C THR A 522 10.54 18.72 -33.45
N LEU A 523 9.49 18.93 -32.67
CA LEU A 523 8.51 20.00 -32.96
C LEU A 523 7.97 20.72 -31.73
N PHE A 524 7.76 19.98 -30.65
CA PHE A 524 7.13 20.50 -29.44
C PHE A 524 8.11 21.26 -28.52
N TRP A 525 9.29 20.67 -28.29
CA TRP A 525 10.32 21.20 -27.39
C TRP A 525 10.88 22.57 -27.81
N TYR A 526 11.40 22.67 -29.03
CA TYR A 526 11.99 23.91 -29.55
C TYR A 526 11.00 25.08 -29.64
N ARG A 527 9.71 24.78 -29.83
CA ARG A 527 8.68 25.83 -29.89
C ARG A 527 8.36 26.37 -28.50
N CYS A 528 8.28 25.52 -27.48
CA CYS A 528 8.08 25.95 -26.10
C CYS A 528 9.22 26.88 -25.63
N LEU A 529 10.48 26.52 -25.90
CA LEU A 529 11.63 27.39 -25.61
C LEU A 529 11.58 28.72 -26.35
N ARG A 530 11.13 28.73 -27.61
CA ARG A 530 10.94 29.96 -28.39
C ARG A 530 9.81 30.83 -27.83
N CYS A 531 8.72 30.23 -27.36
CA CYS A 531 7.61 30.92 -26.70
C CYS A 531 8.07 31.52 -25.36
N VAL A 532 8.86 30.80 -24.56
CA VAL A 532 9.48 31.34 -23.34
C VAL A 532 10.36 32.56 -23.64
N LYS A 533 11.10 32.55 -24.76
CA LYS A 533 12.01 33.65 -25.13
C LYS A 533 11.33 34.87 -25.77
N LYS A 534 10.24 34.69 -26.54
CA LYS A 534 9.65 35.75 -27.39
C LYS A 534 8.12 35.84 -27.38
N GLY A 535 7.43 35.05 -26.55
CA GLY A 535 5.98 34.95 -26.51
C GLY A 535 5.28 36.00 -25.62
N SER A 536 3.94 36.04 -25.72
CA SER A 536 3.05 36.78 -24.81
C SER A 536 3.19 36.28 -23.35
N ASP A 537 2.59 36.97 -22.37
CA ASP A 537 2.66 36.53 -20.97
C ASP A 537 1.98 35.17 -20.77
N ILE A 538 0.86 34.96 -21.45
CA ILE A 538 0.09 33.71 -21.45
C ILE A 538 0.87 32.60 -22.17
N GLU A 539 1.48 32.89 -23.33
CA GLU A 539 2.32 31.92 -24.05
C GLU A 539 3.53 31.48 -23.23
N VAL A 540 4.15 32.39 -22.47
CA VAL A 540 5.29 32.06 -21.61
C VAL A 540 4.85 31.20 -20.42
N GLU A 541 3.70 31.50 -19.81
CA GLU A 541 3.15 30.70 -18.71
C GLU A 541 2.81 29.28 -19.16
N LEU A 542 2.04 29.14 -20.24
CA LEU A 542 1.65 27.84 -20.77
C LEU A 542 2.86 27.04 -21.28
N ALA A 543 3.82 27.68 -21.95
CA ALA A 543 5.04 27.01 -22.37
C ALA A 543 5.91 26.57 -21.19
N SER A 544 6.00 27.37 -20.12
CA SER A 544 6.72 26.99 -18.90
C SER A 544 6.06 25.79 -18.21
N GLN A 545 4.73 25.77 -18.15
CA GLN A 545 3.97 24.64 -17.61
C GLN A 545 4.17 23.37 -18.45
N ALA A 546 4.16 23.49 -19.77
CA ALA A 546 4.37 22.35 -20.66
C ALA A 546 5.80 21.78 -20.53
N ILE A 547 6.82 22.63 -20.42
CA ILE A 547 8.21 22.23 -20.14
C ILE A 547 8.32 21.51 -18.78
N SER A 548 7.61 21.99 -17.76
CA SER A 548 7.59 21.37 -16.44
C SER A 548 7.01 19.96 -16.48
N LEU A 549 5.87 19.80 -17.15
CA LEU A 549 5.21 18.50 -17.32
C LEU A 549 6.08 17.51 -18.09
N LEU A 550 6.79 17.98 -19.12
CA LEU A 550 7.74 17.15 -19.87
C LEU A 550 8.88 16.63 -18.98
N GLY A 551 9.49 17.50 -18.17
CA GLY A 551 10.53 17.10 -17.23
C GLY A 551 10.05 16.07 -16.20
N MET A 552 8.76 16.07 -15.86
CA MET A 552 8.17 15.09 -14.94
C MET A 552 7.78 13.75 -15.61
N ILE A 553 7.38 13.78 -16.88
CA ILE A 553 6.84 12.61 -17.59
C ILE A 553 7.95 11.73 -18.17
N LEU A 554 9.07 12.33 -18.59
CA LEU A 554 10.18 11.59 -19.17
C LEU A 554 10.86 10.70 -18.12
N ARG A 555 10.89 9.40 -18.38
CA ARG A 555 11.40 8.38 -17.43
C ARG A 555 12.88 8.05 -17.63
N ASP A 556 13.43 8.44 -18.78
CA ASP A 556 14.83 8.26 -19.14
C ASP A 556 15.66 9.45 -18.61
N GLU A 557 16.70 9.14 -17.82
CA GLU A 557 17.58 10.14 -17.19
C GLU A 557 18.29 11.02 -18.24
N ASP A 558 18.62 10.47 -19.41
CA ASP A 558 19.29 11.22 -20.47
C ASP A 558 18.32 12.19 -21.17
N CYS A 559 17.08 11.79 -21.42
CA CYS A 559 16.05 12.67 -21.97
C CYS A 559 15.69 13.81 -20.99
N ALA A 560 15.52 13.51 -19.70
CA ALA A 560 15.27 14.51 -18.67
C ALA A 560 16.45 15.49 -18.53
N TYR A 561 17.68 15.00 -18.66
CA TYR A 561 18.88 15.84 -18.66
C TYR A 561 18.97 16.77 -19.87
N GLU A 562 18.59 16.31 -21.07
CA GLU A 562 18.55 17.19 -22.24
C GLU A 562 17.47 18.29 -22.09
N VAL A 563 16.31 17.98 -21.49
CA VAL A 563 15.29 18.99 -21.13
C VAL A 563 15.90 20.06 -20.23
N TYR A 564 16.63 19.65 -19.21
CA TYR A 564 17.29 20.55 -18.28
C TYR A 564 18.37 21.39 -18.96
N LYS A 565 19.29 20.76 -19.68
CA LYS A 565 20.42 21.39 -20.35
C LYS A 565 19.98 22.47 -21.36
N ASP A 566 18.91 22.21 -22.11
CA ASP A 566 18.41 23.14 -23.12
C ASP A 566 17.54 24.27 -22.55
N SER A 567 16.75 23.99 -21.51
CA SER A 567 15.84 24.99 -20.93
C SER A 567 16.50 25.88 -19.89
N PHE A 568 17.47 25.36 -19.15
CA PHE A 568 18.12 26.08 -18.05
C PHE A 568 18.72 27.43 -18.47
N PRO A 569 19.48 27.56 -19.58
CA PRO A 569 20.02 28.84 -20.02
C PRO A 569 18.93 29.85 -20.40
N VAL A 570 17.85 29.36 -21.04
CA VAL A 570 16.74 30.19 -21.51
C VAL A 570 15.90 30.70 -20.34
N LEU A 571 15.52 29.80 -19.43
CA LEU A 571 14.74 30.13 -18.23
C LEU A 571 15.53 31.06 -17.30
N SER A 572 16.84 30.83 -17.14
CA SER A 572 17.72 31.69 -16.36
C SER A 572 17.81 33.10 -16.95
N GLN A 573 18.00 33.21 -18.26
CA GLN A 573 18.09 34.50 -18.95
C GLN A 573 16.78 35.31 -18.83
N VAL A 574 15.63 34.64 -19.00
CA VAL A 574 14.32 35.31 -18.91
C VAL A 574 14.02 35.74 -17.48
N LEU A 575 14.36 34.90 -16.48
CA LEU A 575 14.22 35.22 -15.07
C LEU A 575 15.09 36.43 -14.66
N GLU A 576 16.29 36.56 -15.23
CA GLU A 576 17.18 37.70 -15.00
C GLU A 576 16.70 39.00 -15.67
N SER A 577 16.01 38.93 -16.82
CA SER A 577 15.48 40.09 -17.55
C SER A 577 14.26 40.77 -16.91
N GLY A 578 13.73 40.23 -15.81
CA GLY A 578 12.83 40.96 -14.92
C GLY A 578 11.35 41.01 -15.30
N SER A 579 10.93 40.32 -16.36
CA SER A 579 9.53 40.21 -16.79
C SER A 579 9.11 38.74 -16.75
N LYS A 580 8.03 38.42 -16.03
CA LYS A 580 7.37 37.09 -15.86
C LYS A 580 8.10 36.14 -14.89
N LYS A 581 7.65 36.08 -13.63
CA LYS A 581 8.52 35.60 -12.53
C LYS A 581 8.10 34.32 -11.78
N LEU A 582 6.82 33.98 -11.67
CA LEU A 582 6.42 32.83 -10.82
C LEU A 582 6.46 31.48 -11.57
N LYS A 583 5.82 31.39 -12.73
CA LYS A 583 5.73 30.15 -13.50
C LYS A 583 7.05 29.71 -14.12
N ILE A 584 7.91 30.68 -14.48
CA ILE A 584 9.29 30.42 -14.92
C ILE A 584 10.14 29.89 -13.77
N LEU A 585 9.95 30.42 -12.55
CA LEU A 585 10.65 29.94 -11.36
C LEU A 585 10.20 28.52 -10.97
N GLU A 586 8.89 28.25 -11.01
CA GLU A 586 8.33 26.90 -10.83
C GLU A 586 8.88 25.92 -11.86
N CYS A 587 8.89 26.32 -13.14
CA CYS A 587 9.44 25.53 -14.23
C CYS A 587 10.94 25.24 -14.04
N LEU A 588 11.73 26.27 -13.71
CA LEU A 588 13.16 26.12 -13.46
C LEU A 588 13.42 25.16 -12.28
N ALA A 589 12.62 25.24 -11.21
CA ALA A 589 12.73 24.35 -10.06
C ALA A 589 12.39 22.89 -10.41
N ILE A 590 11.30 22.66 -11.14
CA ILE A 590 10.85 21.32 -11.55
C ILE A 590 11.89 20.69 -12.48
N VAL A 591 12.34 21.40 -13.51
CA VAL A 591 13.30 20.85 -14.47
C VAL A 591 14.66 20.59 -13.83
N THR A 592 15.09 21.44 -12.89
CA THR A 592 16.31 21.18 -12.09
C THR A 592 16.14 19.94 -11.22
N PHE A 593 14.97 19.75 -10.59
CA PHE A 593 14.74 18.61 -9.72
C PHE A 593 14.75 17.26 -10.46
N PHE A 594 14.17 17.21 -11.67
CA PHE A 594 14.01 15.97 -12.42
C PHE A 594 15.14 15.68 -13.43
N GLY A 595 15.83 16.71 -13.94
CA GLY A 595 16.78 16.56 -15.04
C GLY A 595 18.26 16.73 -14.67
N GLU A 596 18.62 17.07 -13.43
CA GLU A 596 19.99 17.52 -13.13
C GLU A 596 20.91 16.40 -12.58
N LYS A 597 22.22 16.50 -12.86
CA LYS A 597 23.27 15.63 -12.30
C LYS A 597 24.05 16.39 -11.22
N ASN A 598 24.25 15.76 -10.05
CA ASN A 598 24.76 16.27 -8.74
C ASN A 598 25.69 17.51 -8.67
N ASP A 599 26.47 17.84 -9.70
CA ASP A 599 27.44 18.95 -9.69
C ASP A 599 26.82 20.31 -10.13
N GLU A 600 25.61 20.33 -10.69
CA GLU A 600 24.98 21.54 -11.24
C GLU A 600 23.97 22.21 -10.28
N THR A 601 23.65 21.54 -9.17
CA THR A 601 22.57 21.90 -8.22
C THR A 601 22.86 23.21 -7.55
N GLN A 602 24.13 23.43 -7.23
CA GLN A 602 24.57 24.66 -6.59
C GLN A 602 24.38 25.88 -7.50
N LYS A 603 24.57 25.73 -8.81
CA LYS A 603 24.38 26.84 -9.78
C LYS A 603 22.89 27.10 -10.02
N ALA A 604 22.10 26.05 -10.20
CA ALA A 604 20.66 26.17 -10.40
C ALA A 604 19.97 26.82 -9.18
N MET A 605 20.31 26.36 -7.97
CA MET A 605 19.77 26.92 -6.73
C MET A 605 20.18 28.39 -6.52
N GLN A 606 21.40 28.79 -6.90
CA GLN A 606 21.81 30.19 -6.82
C GLN A 606 21.00 31.11 -7.76
N ILE A 607 20.65 30.65 -8.96
CA ILE A 607 19.88 31.43 -9.94
C ILE A 607 18.41 31.52 -9.52
N ILE A 608 17.81 30.40 -9.10
CA ILE A 608 16.45 30.35 -8.54
C ILE A 608 16.33 31.33 -7.35
N TRP A 609 17.34 31.32 -6.46
CA TRP A 609 17.38 32.21 -5.29
C TRP A 609 17.54 33.68 -5.66
N LYS A 610 18.44 34.02 -6.58
CA LYS A 610 18.60 35.40 -7.08
C LYS A 610 17.32 35.92 -7.76
N GLY A 611 16.62 35.07 -8.50
CA GLY A 611 15.33 35.40 -9.12
C GLY A 611 14.24 35.66 -8.08
N SER A 612 14.14 34.80 -7.06
CA SER A 612 13.17 34.92 -5.96
C SER A 612 13.39 36.18 -5.11
N LEU A 613 14.64 36.49 -4.73
CA LEU A 613 15.00 37.71 -3.99
C LEU A 613 14.65 39.00 -4.75
N LYS A 614 14.94 39.06 -6.06
CA LYS A 614 14.55 40.20 -6.89
C LYS A 614 13.03 40.39 -6.95
N GLN A 615 12.26 39.30 -6.90
CA GLN A 615 10.79 39.34 -6.91
C GLN A 615 10.22 39.88 -5.59
N THR A 616 10.79 39.48 -4.45
CA THR A 616 10.40 39.96 -3.12
C THR A 616 10.74 41.43 -2.90
N VAL A 617 11.86 41.92 -3.44
CA VAL A 617 12.25 43.33 -3.36
C VAL A 617 11.35 44.22 -4.22
N ILE A 618 10.99 43.80 -5.44
CA ILE A 618 10.12 44.59 -6.33
C ILE A 618 8.68 44.69 -5.79
N ARG A 619 8.15 43.62 -5.17
CA ARG A 619 6.82 43.63 -4.50
C ARG A 619 6.76 44.46 -3.21
N ARG A 620 7.90 44.87 -2.65
CA ARG A 620 7.97 45.80 -1.52
C ARG A 620 8.14 47.26 -1.95
N ILE A 621 8.50 47.50 -3.21
CA ILE A 621 8.73 48.83 -3.80
C ILE A 621 7.51 49.31 -4.58
N GLN A 622 6.74 48.40 -5.18
CA GLN A 622 5.36 48.62 -5.64
C GLN A 622 4.39 48.53 -4.45
#